data_AF-A0A947E939-F1
#
_entry.id   AF-A0A947E939-F1
#
_cell.length_a   1.000
_cell.length_b   1.000
_cell.length_c   1.000
_cell.angle_alpha   90.00
_cell.angle_beta   90.00
_cell.angle_gamma   90.00
#
_symmetry.space_group_name_H-M   'P 1'
#
loop_
_entity.id
_entity.type
_entity.pdbx_description
1 polymer ?
#
loop_
_entity_poly.entity_id
_entity_poly.type
_entity_poly.pdbx_seq_one_letter_code
_entity_poly.pdbx_strand_id
1 'polypeptide(L)'
;MATPHLDARVVLSPGLKEAPVLDRMCSQFVLTLTVRHAGRFNVRRDSNGLLSLTGKHLVWPSSVLARLRSFLNNRCKGNEHWAGHESLSDTAFMQRHGAWNGPYEEGTLFFYIDEYIKDAPKDLLAVLGATADWLDRSLKKESTLVEKNIDALAGLLQLNPAERALLLYGTLARYQRDLRGLLVEFKVSNAQEAYAAIAAVAGVNEQDVAEALRAGSRLERTGMVENLISEHNITDLADLMKVSEQLPPVLMRHYEGPSDLMAVFTRPATRSELTPGDFHFVGDDQQMLTSLLRNAVSRKEPGVNVLLYGPPGTGKTELAKVAAQSA
;
A
#
# COMPACT_ATOMS: atom_id res chain seq x y z
N MET A 1 22.80 -20.32 14.62
CA MET A 1 22.15 -21.20 15.62
C MET A 1 20.67 -20.86 15.62
N ALA A 2 19.84 -21.85 15.28
CA ALA A 2 18.42 -21.69 14.99
C ALA A 2 17.57 -21.52 16.27
N THR A 3 16.54 -20.68 16.15
CA THR A 3 15.48 -20.35 17.11
C THR A 3 14.65 -21.57 17.53
N PRO A 4 14.20 -21.64 18.79
CA PRO A 4 12.91 -22.22 19.13
C PRO A 4 11.91 -21.06 19.27
N HIS A 5 11.10 -20.81 18.23
CA HIS A 5 9.88 -20.03 18.44
C HIS A 5 8.95 -20.89 19.30
N LEU A 6 8.89 -20.62 20.62
CA LEU A 6 7.69 -20.94 21.37
C LEU A 6 6.55 -20.27 20.61
N ASP A 7 5.55 -21.05 20.16
CA ASP A 7 4.26 -20.52 19.76
C ASP A 7 3.69 -19.76 20.96
N ALA A 8 4.02 -18.46 21.04
CA ALA A 8 3.47 -17.59 22.04
C ALA A 8 1.97 -17.59 21.80
N ARG A 9 1.21 -18.13 22.76
CA ARG A 9 -0.25 -18.07 22.73
C ARG A 9 -0.64 -16.59 22.59
N VAL A 10 -1.35 -16.26 21.51
CA VAL A 10 -1.83 -14.91 21.22
C VAL A 10 -3.36 -14.88 21.29
N VAL A 11 -3.90 -13.72 21.66
CA VAL A 11 -5.33 -13.46 21.69
C VAL A 11 -5.62 -12.31 20.74
N LEU A 12 -6.57 -12.49 19.83
CA LEU A 12 -6.90 -11.49 18.81
C LEU A 12 -7.92 -10.48 19.36
N SER A 13 -7.80 -9.21 18.98
CA SER A 13 -8.86 -8.23 19.21
C SER A 13 -10.16 -8.64 18.50
N PRO A 14 -11.34 -8.34 19.07
CA PRO A 14 -12.62 -8.52 18.38
C PRO A 14 -12.67 -7.76 17.06
N GLY A 15 -13.24 -8.38 16.02
CA GLY A 15 -13.39 -7.76 14.70
C GLY A 15 -12.16 -7.86 13.80
N LEU A 16 -11.02 -8.33 14.31
CA LEU A 16 -9.76 -8.41 13.56
C LEU A 16 -9.85 -9.37 12.37
N LYS A 17 -10.53 -10.52 12.52
CA LYS A 17 -10.68 -11.49 11.43
C LYS A 17 -11.70 -11.04 10.38
N GLU A 18 -12.69 -10.28 10.83
CA GLU A 18 -13.79 -9.76 10.02
C GLU A 18 -13.43 -8.45 9.32
N ALA A 19 -12.32 -7.82 9.72
CA ALA A 19 -11.88 -6.54 9.18
C ALA A 19 -11.57 -6.62 7.67
N PRO A 20 -11.98 -5.60 6.88
CA PRO A 20 -11.66 -5.51 5.47
C PRO A 20 -10.15 -5.69 5.22
N VAL A 21 -9.80 -6.40 4.15
CA VAL A 21 -8.39 -6.69 3.82
C VAL A 21 -7.56 -5.40 3.68
N LEU A 22 -8.12 -4.37 3.04
CA LEU A 22 -7.45 -3.08 2.87
C LEU A 22 -7.15 -2.38 4.21
N ASP A 23 -8.07 -2.44 5.17
CA ASP A 23 -7.86 -1.88 6.52
C ASP A 23 -6.72 -2.60 7.26
N ARG A 24 -6.67 -3.93 7.11
CA ARG A 24 -5.60 -4.77 7.65
C ARG A 24 -4.25 -4.48 6.96
N MET A 25 -4.24 -4.22 5.65
CA MET A 25 -3.04 -3.79 4.92
C MET A 25 -2.56 -2.41 5.37
N CYS A 26 -3.45 -1.44 5.57
CA CYS A 26 -3.11 -0.13 6.14
C CYS A 26 -2.44 -0.26 7.51
N SER A 27 -3.01 -1.12 8.37
CA SER A 27 -2.45 -1.39 9.70
C SER A 27 -1.10 -2.10 9.59
N GLN A 28 -0.99 -3.08 8.69
CA GLN A 28 0.27 -3.79 8.51
C GLN A 28 1.40 -2.87 8.04
N PHE A 29 1.10 -1.98 7.10
CA PHE A 29 2.05 -1.02 6.59
C PHE A 29 2.58 -0.10 7.70
N VAL A 30 1.68 0.55 8.46
CA VAL A 30 2.12 1.47 9.52
C VAL A 30 2.79 0.74 10.67
N LEU A 31 2.33 -0.44 11.07
CA LEU A 31 2.94 -1.21 12.15
C LEU A 31 4.32 -1.70 11.78
N THR A 32 4.52 -2.13 10.53
CA THR A 32 5.86 -2.52 10.05
C THR A 32 6.80 -1.32 10.02
N LEU A 33 6.33 -0.14 9.60
CA LEU A 33 7.10 1.10 9.70
C LEU A 33 7.47 1.41 11.15
N THR A 34 6.50 1.40 12.07
CA THR A 34 6.69 1.66 13.50
C THR A 34 7.69 0.69 14.13
N VAL A 35 7.57 -0.61 13.88
CA VAL A 35 8.43 -1.64 14.49
C VAL A 35 9.86 -1.56 13.94
N ARG A 36 10.02 -1.37 12.63
CA ARG A 36 11.36 -1.26 12.01
C ARG A 36 12.06 0.06 12.31
N HIS A 37 11.30 1.11 12.65
CA HIS A 37 11.81 2.44 13.00
C HIS A 37 11.46 2.84 14.44
N ALA A 38 11.42 1.87 15.36
CA ALA A 38 10.96 2.09 16.73
C ALA A 38 11.77 3.16 17.51
N GLY A 39 12.99 3.48 17.07
CA GLY A 39 13.80 4.57 17.64
C GLY A 39 13.31 5.98 17.29
N ARG A 40 12.44 6.14 16.28
CA ARG A 40 11.93 7.45 15.82
C ARG A 40 10.45 7.67 16.13
N PHE A 41 9.69 6.59 16.31
CA PHE A 41 8.29 6.68 16.69
C PHE A 41 8.16 6.82 18.22
N ASN A 42 7.68 7.98 18.68
CA ASN A 42 7.47 8.18 20.11
C ASN A 42 6.15 7.56 20.54
N VAL A 43 6.20 6.29 20.94
CA VAL A 43 5.04 5.51 21.38
C VAL A 43 4.20 6.24 22.43
N ARG A 44 4.80 7.05 23.31
CA ARG A 44 4.04 7.79 24.35
C ARG A 44 3.28 8.99 23.81
N ARG A 45 3.77 9.62 22.75
CA ARG A 45 3.12 10.79 22.14
C ARG A 45 2.13 10.36 21.06
N ASP A 46 2.49 9.34 20.30
CA ASP A 46 1.87 9.01 19.02
C ASP A 46 0.99 7.74 19.10
N SER A 47 0.86 7.11 20.29
CA SER A 47 0.03 5.90 20.52
C SER A 47 -1.40 6.09 20.06
N ASN A 48 -2.03 7.22 20.42
CA ASN A 48 -3.44 7.45 20.14
C ASN A 48 -3.76 7.53 18.65
N GLY A 49 -2.91 8.22 17.88
CA GLY A 49 -3.03 8.23 16.42
C GLY A 49 -2.80 6.84 15.84
N LEU A 50 -1.84 6.08 16.36
CA LEU A 50 -1.58 4.72 15.86
C LEU A 50 -2.74 3.78 16.17
N LEU A 51 -3.30 3.87 17.38
CA LEU A 51 -4.41 3.05 17.84
C LEU A 51 -5.73 3.41 17.14
N SER A 52 -5.93 4.65 16.69
CA SER A 52 -7.12 5.00 15.90
C SER A 52 -7.22 4.16 14.62
N LEU A 53 -6.07 3.86 13.99
CA LEU A 53 -5.99 3.00 12.82
C LEU A 53 -5.89 1.50 13.18
N THR A 54 -5.11 1.16 14.19
CA THR A 54 -4.67 -0.23 14.45
C THR A 54 -5.39 -0.93 15.60
N GLY A 55 -6.14 -0.21 16.44
CA GLY A 55 -6.74 -0.73 17.68
C GLY A 55 -7.62 -1.96 17.47
N LYS A 56 -8.43 -1.95 16.40
CA LYS A 56 -9.29 -3.08 16.00
C LYS A 56 -8.51 -4.30 15.47
N HIS A 57 -7.24 -4.14 15.14
CA HIS A 57 -6.39 -5.17 14.56
C HIS A 57 -5.30 -5.68 15.51
N LEU A 58 -5.31 -5.30 16.78
CA LEU A 58 -4.26 -5.71 17.70
C LEU A 58 -4.28 -7.23 18.00
N VAL A 59 -3.08 -7.76 18.16
CA VAL A 59 -2.82 -9.14 18.58
C VAL A 59 -2.04 -9.11 19.88
N TRP A 60 -2.60 -9.72 20.91
CA TRP A 60 -2.12 -9.64 22.28
C TRP A 60 -1.35 -10.90 22.66
N PRO A 61 -0.03 -10.83 22.87
CA PRO A 61 0.71 -11.93 23.49
C PRO A 61 0.12 -12.23 24.88
N SER A 62 -0.15 -13.50 25.21
CA SER A 62 -0.77 -13.87 26.49
C SER A 62 -0.01 -13.35 27.70
N SER A 63 1.32 -13.24 27.62
CA SER A 63 2.14 -12.69 28.71
C SER A 63 1.92 -11.19 28.93
N VAL A 64 1.76 -10.42 27.85
CA VAL A 64 1.44 -8.98 27.90
C VAL A 64 0.01 -8.80 28.40
N LEU A 65 -0.94 -9.59 27.87
CA LEU A 65 -2.33 -9.53 28.29
C LEU A 65 -2.50 -9.83 29.78
N ALA A 66 -1.78 -10.82 30.32
CA ALA A 66 -1.80 -11.15 31.75
C ALA A 66 -1.31 -9.99 32.64
N ARG A 67 -0.25 -9.27 32.21
CA ARG A 67 0.26 -8.09 32.93
C ARG A 67 -0.73 -6.92 32.87
N LEU A 68 -1.28 -6.64 31.69
CA LEU A 68 -2.31 -5.61 31.51
C LEU A 68 -3.56 -5.91 32.36
N ARG A 69 -4.04 -7.15 32.37
CA ARG A 69 -5.17 -7.56 33.21
C ARG A 69 -4.87 -7.39 34.70
N SER A 70 -3.64 -7.70 35.15
CA SER A 70 -3.22 -7.48 36.53
C SER A 70 -3.22 -6.00 36.92
N PHE A 71 -2.79 -5.12 36.02
CA PHE A 71 -2.89 -3.67 36.19
C PHE A 71 -4.36 -3.22 36.28
N LEU A 72 -5.22 -3.68 35.36
CA LEU A 72 -6.64 -3.32 35.32
C LEU A 72 -7.40 -3.80 36.56
N ASN A 73 -7.08 -4.98 37.11
CA ASN A 73 -7.69 -5.49 38.35
C ASN A 73 -7.52 -4.50 39.51
N ASN A 74 -6.35 -3.85 39.60
CA ASN A 74 -6.09 -2.84 40.62
C ASN A 74 -6.73 -1.50 40.25
N ARG A 75 -6.59 -1.09 38.98
CA ARG A 75 -6.98 0.24 38.51
C ARG A 75 -8.50 0.44 38.42
N CYS A 76 -9.24 -0.61 38.09
CA CYS A 76 -10.69 -0.60 37.90
C CYS A 76 -11.46 -1.09 39.13
N LYS A 77 -10.80 -1.23 40.28
CA LYS A 77 -11.43 -1.71 41.51
C LYS A 77 -12.61 -0.80 41.91
N GLY A 78 -13.80 -1.37 41.98
CA GLY A 78 -15.03 -0.64 42.29
C GLY A 78 -15.69 0.07 41.09
N ASN A 79 -15.17 -0.10 39.87
CA ASN A 79 -15.84 0.38 38.65
C ASN A 79 -16.89 -0.65 38.20
N GLU A 80 -18.15 -0.23 38.09
CA GLU A 80 -19.28 -1.10 37.71
C GLU A 80 -19.10 -1.71 36.32
N HIS A 81 -18.54 -0.97 35.35
CA HIS A 81 -18.31 -1.48 33.99
C HIS A 81 -17.38 -2.70 33.98
N TRP A 82 -16.47 -2.78 34.94
CA TRP A 82 -15.43 -3.80 35.05
C TRP A 82 -15.78 -4.92 36.02
N ALA A 83 -16.96 -4.92 36.65
CA ALA A 83 -17.33 -5.95 37.61
C ALA A 83 -17.20 -7.39 37.05
N GLY A 84 -16.45 -8.23 37.78
CA GLY A 84 -16.25 -9.65 37.49
C GLY A 84 -15.23 -9.97 36.40
N HIS A 85 -14.53 -8.96 35.84
CA HIS A 85 -13.58 -9.13 34.75
C HIS A 85 -12.36 -10.01 35.08
N GLU A 86 -11.99 -10.10 36.36
CA GLU A 86 -10.89 -10.89 36.90
C GLU A 86 -11.11 -12.40 36.75
N SER A 87 -12.37 -12.84 36.74
CA SER A 87 -12.76 -14.25 36.61
C SER A 87 -12.85 -14.73 35.16
N LEU A 88 -12.82 -13.81 34.19
CA LEU A 88 -13.00 -14.13 32.77
C LEU A 88 -11.79 -14.87 32.19
N SER A 89 -12.03 -15.76 31.23
CA SER A 89 -10.96 -16.24 30.36
C SER A 89 -10.43 -15.11 29.47
N ASP A 90 -9.21 -15.22 28.95
CA ASP A 90 -8.64 -14.16 28.08
C ASP A 90 -9.52 -13.86 26.87
N THR A 91 -10.16 -14.87 26.28
CA THR A 91 -11.06 -14.70 25.14
C THR A 91 -12.34 -13.97 25.53
N ALA A 92 -12.96 -14.33 26.66
CA ALA A 92 -14.16 -13.66 27.15
C ALA A 92 -13.86 -12.22 27.60
N PHE A 93 -12.69 -12.00 28.20
CA PHE A 93 -12.18 -10.68 28.54
C PHE A 93 -12.03 -9.81 27.29
N MET A 94 -11.37 -10.31 26.24
CA MET A 94 -11.20 -9.57 24.99
C MET A 94 -12.52 -9.30 24.28
N GLN A 95 -13.48 -10.23 24.30
CA GLN A 95 -14.82 -9.98 23.76
C GLN A 95 -15.56 -8.87 24.50
N ARG A 96 -15.41 -8.78 25.82
CA ARG A 96 -16.12 -7.78 26.64
C ARG A 96 -15.43 -6.41 26.66
N HIS A 97 -14.11 -6.38 26.78
CA HIS A 97 -13.34 -5.15 27.05
C HIS A 97 -12.28 -4.83 25.98
N GLY A 98 -12.08 -5.70 25.00
CA GLY A 98 -11.01 -5.60 24.01
C GLY A 98 -11.44 -5.00 22.66
N ALA A 99 -12.69 -4.59 22.50
CA ALA A 99 -13.17 -3.92 21.30
C ALA A 99 -12.64 -2.47 21.24
N TRP A 100 -12.15 -2.06 20.07
CA TRP A 100 -11.74 -0.67 19.84
C TRP A 100 -12.98 0.18 19.54
N ASN A 101 -13.39 1.00 20.51
CA ASN A 101 -14.50 1.97 20.39
C ASN A 101 -14.01 3.43 20.52
N GLY A 102 -12.71 3.65 20.40
CA GLY A 102 -12.05 4.92 20.67
C GLY A 102 -11.36 4.97 22.04
N PRO A 103 -10.52 6.00 22.28
CA PRO A 103 -9.69 6.10 23.48
C PRO A 103 -10.46 6.51 24.74
N TYR A 104 -11.71 6.97 24.61
CA TYR A 104 -12.50 7.54 25.71
C TYR A 104 -13.60 6.60 26.23
N GLU A 105 -13.68 5.37 25.72
CA GLU A 105 -14.71 4.40 26.13
C GLU A 105 -14.28 3.67 27.42
N GLU A 106 -14.78 4.11 28.58
CA GLU A 106 -14.41 3.62 29.92
C GLU A 106 -14.60 2.10 30.12
N GLY A 107 -15.50 1.48 29.35
CA GLY A 107 -15.74 0.04 29.37
C GLY A 107 -14.66 -0.79 28.66
N THR A 108 -13.66 -0.16 28.03
CA THR A 108 -12.64 -0.85 27.22
C THR A 108 -11.24 -0.71 27.82
N LEU A 109 -10.38 -1.71 27.55
CA LEU A 109 -8.97 -1.66 27.96
C LEU A 109 -8.23 -0.45 27.36
N PHE A 110 -8.72 0.10 26.25
CA PHE A 110 -8.10 1.21 25.53
C PHE A 110 -8.20 2.52 26.30
N PHE A 111 -9.22 2.70 27.15
CA PHE A 111 -9.32 3.87 28.02
C PHE A 111 -8.14 3.96 29.01
N TYR A 112 -7.63 2.82 29.45
CA TYR A 112 -6.55 2.73 30.43
C TYR A 112 -5.18 2.46 29.81
N ILE A 113 -5.10 2.28 28.48
CA ILE A 113 -3.87 1.86 27.82
C ILE A 113 -2.79 2.94 27.92
N ASP A 114 -3.17 4.21 27.79
CA ASP A 114 -2.25 5.34 27.91
C ASP A 114 -1.64 5.46 29.31
N GLU A 115 -2.38 5.09 30.35
CA GLU A 115 -1.87 5.01 31.71
C GLU A 115 -0.88 3.83 31.84
N TYR A 116 -1.26 2.65 31.35
CA TYR A 116 -0.44 1.44 31.40
C TYR A 116 0.91 1.59 30.69
N ILE A 117 0.92 2.17 29.49
CA ILE A 117 2.14 2.29 28.66
C ILE A 117 3.13 3.32 29.19
N LYS A 118 2.74 4.18 30.14
CA LYS A 118 3.68 5.08 30.83
C LYS A 118 4.73 4.25 31.59
N ASP A 119 4.28 3.21 32.28
CA ASP A 119 5.14 2.35 33.10
C ASP A 119 5.67 1.15 32.30
N ALA A 120 4.90 0.66 31.33
CA ALA A 120 5.23 -0.53 30.52
C ALA A 120 5.26 -0.26 28.99
N PRO A 121 6.08 0.68 28.48
CA PRO A 121 6.09 1.01 27.04
C PRO A 121 6.54 -0.16 26.15
N LYS A 122 7.37 -1.06 26.68
CA LYS A 122 7.83 -2.26 25.97
C LYS A 122 6.69 -3.25 25.66
N ASP A 123 5.63 -3.24 26.46
CA ASP A 123 4.49 -4.13 26.27
C ASP A 123 3.67 -3.72 25.06
N LEU A 124 3.48 -2.40 24.84
CA LEU A 124 2.84 -1.92 23.63
C LEU A 124 3.68 -2.28 22.40
N LEU A 125 5.00 -2.06 22.43
CA LEU A 125 5.87 -2.49 21.33
C LEU A 125 5.77 -4.00 21.03
N ALA A 126 5.65 -4.84 22.07
CA ALA A 126 5.45 -6.28 21.91
C ALA A 126 4.10 -6.61 21.26
N VAL A 127 3.03 -5.89 21.61
CA VAL A 127 1.71 -6.02 20.97
C VAL A 127 1.78 -5.57 19.51
N LEU A 128 2.39 -4.42 19.22
CA LEU A 128 2.52 -3.90 17.85
C LEU A 128 3.35 -4.85 16.97
N GLY A 129 4.46 -5.39 17.49
CA GLY A 129 5.28 -6.41 16.80
C GLY A 129 4.52 -7.71 16.55
N ALA A 130 3.86 -8.26 17.56
CA ALA A 130 3.04 -9.46 17.41
C ALA A 130 1.89 -9.26 16.39
N THR A 131 1.32 -8.05 16.37
CA THR A 131 0.29 -7.66 15.41
C THR A 131 0.85 -7.61 13.99
N ALA A 132 2.00 -6.97 13.79
CA ALA A 132 2.64 -6.87 12.48
C ALA A 132 2.98 -8.27 11.93
N ASP A 133 3.54 -9.15 12.76
CA ASP A 133 3.90 -10.52 12.35
C ASP A 133 2.66 -11.39 12.05
N TRP A 134 1.56 -11.16 12.77
CA TRP A 134 0.31 -11.88 12.51
C TRP A 134 -0.35 -11.40 11.21
N LEU A 135 -0.42 -10.08 11.01
CA LEU A 135 -0.99 -9.49 9.80
C LEU A 135 -0.18 -9.86 8.56
N ASP A 136 1.16 -9.83 8.61
CA ASP A 136 2.03 -10.29 7.51
C ASP A 136 1.67 -11.72 7.06
N ARG A 137 1.56 -12.64 8.02
CA ARG A 137 1.24 -14.05 7.75
C ARG A 137 -0.19 -14.26 7.27
N SER A 138 -1.14 -13.47 7.79
CA SER A 138 -2.54 -13.55 7.38
C SER A 138 -2.75 -13.01 5.98
N LEU A 139 -2.19 -11.84 5.68
CA LEU A 139 -2.38 -11.14 4.41
C LEU A 139 -1.73 -11.89 3.24
N LYS A 140 -0.62 -12.62 3.46
CA LYS A 140 -0.02 -13.50 2.44
C LYS A 140 -0.95 -14.59 1.89
N LYS A 141 -2.03 -14.92 2.60
CA LYS A 141 -3.04 -15.92 2.17
C LYS A 141 -4.21 -15.30 1.43
N GLU A 142 -4.25 -13.98 1.37
CA GLU A 142 -5.33 -13.21 0.77
C GLU A 142 -4.78 -12.45 -0.44
N SER A 143 -5.65 -12.10 -1.37
CA SER A 143 -5.29 -11.31 -2.55
C SER A 143 -6.39 -10.29 -2.79
N THR A 144 -6.00 -9.02 -2.83
CA THR A 144 -6.95 -7.93 -3.07
C THR A 144 -7.08 -7.60 -4.55
N LEU A 145 -8.20 -6.97 -4.92
CA LEU A 145 -8.36 -6.41 -6.27
C LEU A 145 -7.30 -5.35 -6.58
N VAL A 146 -6.90 -4.56 -5.58
CA VAL A 146 -5.86 -3.53 -5.71
C VAL A 146 -4.52 -4.16 -6.10
N GLU A 147 -4.08 -5.21 -5.40
CA GLU A 147 -2.84 -5.92 -5.73
C GLU A 147 -2.91 -6.54 -7.12
N LYS A 148 -4.02 -7.21 -7.47
CA LYS A 148 -4.22 -7.80 -8.81
C LYS A 148 -4.14 -6.75 -9.92
N ASN A 149 -4.76 -5.59 -9.71
CA ASN A 149 -4.74 -4.50 -10.69
C ASN A 149 -3.36 -3.85 -10.78
N ILE A 150 -2.63 -3.71 -9.67
CA ILE A 150 -1.24 -3.25 -9.67
C ILE A 150 -0.35 -4.25 -10.42
N ASP A 151 -0.53 -5.56 -10.21
CA ASP A 151 0.26 -6.59 -10.92
C ASP A 151 -0.04 -6.61 -12.42
N ALA A 152 -1.31 -6.43 -12.80
CA ALA A 152 -1.70 -6.28 -14.21
C ALA A 152 -1.04 -5.04 -14.84
N LEU A 153 -1.13 -3.87 -14.19
CA LEU A 153 -0.44 -2.65 -14.65
C LEU A 153 1.07 -2.84 -14.72
N ALA A 154 1.64 -3.54 -13.75
CA ALA A 154 3.06 -3.79 -13.71
C ALA A 154 3.52 -4.69 -14.86
N GLY A 155 2.71 -5.66 -15.27
CA GLY A 155 2.98 -6.45 -16.48
C GLY A 155 2.95 -5.60 -17.75
N LEU A 156 2.00 -4.66 -17.84
CA LEU A 156 1.77 -3.82 -19.01
C LEU A 156 2.80 -2.69 -19.16
N LEU A 157 3.17 -2.05 -18.04
CA LEU A 157 4.10 -0.92 -17.99
C LEU A 157 5.52 -1.34 -17.58
N GLN A 158 5.74 -2.65 -17.40
CA GLN A 158 7.00 -3.26 -16.95
C GLN A 158 7.50 -2.63 -15.64
N LEU A 159 6.60 -2.48 -14.67
CA LEU A 159 6.92 -1.87 -13.38
C LEU A 159 7.74 -2.84 -12.51
N ASN A 160 8.79 -2.30 -11.90
CA ASN A 160 9.64 -3.03 -10.97
C ASN A 160 8.94 -3.21 -9.59
N PRO A 161 9.49 -4.03 -8.68
CA PRO A 161 8.89 -4.26 -7.36
C PRO A 161 8.74 -2.98 -6.51
N ALA A 162 9.66 -2.02 -6.62
CA ALA A 162 9.60 -0.77 -5.87
C ALA A 162 8.45 0.12 -6.35
N GLU A 163 8.27 0.25 -7.67
CA GLU A 163 7.15 0.97 -8.29
C GLU A 163 5.81 0.37 -7.87
N ARG A 164 5.67 -0.97 -7.87
CA ARG A 164 4.47 -1.66 -7.38
C ARG A 164 4.18 -1.33 -5.91
N ALA A 165 5.20 -1.38 -5.07
CA ALA A 165 5.05 -1.07 -3.65
C ALA A 165 4.63 0.38 -3.42
N LEU A 166 5.20 1.34 -4.17
CA LEU A 166 4.83 2.75 -4.09
C LEU A 166 3.37 2.99 -4.51
N LEU A 167 2.92 2.35 -5.59
CA LEU A 167 1.51 2.41 -6.00
C LEU A 167 0.59 1.83 -4.94
N LEU A 168 0.96 0.70 -4.33
CA LEU A 168 0.18 0.07 -3.27
C LEU A 168 0.09 0.99 -2.04
N TYR A 169 1.22 1.40 -1.47
CA TYR A 169 1.24 2.21 -0.25
C TYR A 169 0.63 3.59 -0.46
N GLY A 170 0.85 4.23 -1.61
CA GLY A 170 0.20 5.50 -1.90
C GLY A 170 -1.31 5.35 -2.13
N THR A 171 -1.77 4.22 -2.67
CA THR A 171 -3.22 3.92 -2.75
C THR A 171 -3.81 3.71 -1.36
N LEU A 172 -3.13 2.95 -0.49
CA LEU A 172 -3.55 2.75 0.91
C LEU A 172 -3.59 4.08 1.69
N ALA A 173 -2.58 4.94 1.53
CA ALA A 173 -2.51 6.26 2.17
C ALA A 173 -3.61 7.21 1.70
N ARG A 174 -4.12 7.05 0.46
CA ARG A 174 -5.28 7.80 -0.03
C ARG A 174 -6.62 7.18 0.38
N TYR A 175 -6.67 5.86 0.48
CA TYR A 175 -7.85 5.12 0.94
C TYR A 175 -8.18 5.45 2.39
N GLN A 176 -7.17 5.46 3.26
CA GLN A 176 -7.34 5.67 4.70
C GLN A 176 -6.71 6.99 5.16
N ARG A 177 -7.55 7.96 5.55
CA ARG A 177 -7.08 9.31 5.95
C ARG A 177 -6.16 9.26 7.16
N ASP A 178 -6.48 8.41 8.15
CA ASP A 178 -5.69 8.26 9.37
C ASP A 178 -4.28 7.73 9.08
N LEU A 179 -4.13 6.87 8.06
CA LEU A 179 -2.82 6.39 7.63
C LEU A 179 -1.96 7.54 7.11
N ARG A 180 -2.52 8.42 6.27
CA ARG A 180 -1.77 9.60 5.82
C ARG A 180 -1.39 10.52 6.96
N GLY A 181 -2.28 10.74 7.93
CA GLY A 181 -1.98 11.51 9.13
C GLY A 181 -0.80 10.93 9.91
N LEU A 182 -0.76 9.60 10.06
CA LEU A 182 0.34 8.91 10.71
C LEU A 182 1.67 9.05 9.97
N LEU A 183 1.66 8.97 8.64
CA LEU A 183 2.88 9.13 7.83
C LEU A 183 3.50 10.52 7.97
N VAL A 184 2.71 11.56 8.28
CA VAL A 184 3.23 12.91 8.57
C VAL A 184 4.04 12.94 9.86
N GLU A 185 3.72 12.09 10.84
CA GLU A 185 4.46 12.01 12.11
C GLU A 185 5.80 11.28 11.97
N PHE A 186 5.99 10.48 10.91
CA PHE A 186 7.28 9.87 10.58
C PHE A 186 8.21 10.87 9.92
N LYS A 187 8.80 11.75 10.75
CA LYS A 187 9.79 12.72 10.30
C LYS A 187 11.07 12.04 9.85
N VAL A 188 11.60 12.51 8.74
CA VAL A 188 12.86 12.07 8.15
C VAL A 188 13.82 13.25 8.04
N SER A 189 15.12 12.97 8.16
CA SER A 189 16.15 14.02 8.07
C SER A 189 16.47 14.41 6.62
N ASN A 190 16.19 13.52 5.66
CA ASN A 190 16.44 13.70 4.23
C ASN A 190 15.67 12.66 3.39
N ALA A 191 15.69 12.82 2.07
CA ALA A 191 15.04 11.92 1.12
C ALA A 191 15.56 10.47 1.17
N GLN A 192 16.88 10.28 1.30
CA GLN A 192 17.51 8.96 1.32
C GLN A 192 16.96 8.12 2.49
N GLU A 193 16.84 8.73 3.67
CA GLU A 193 16.24 8.10 4.83
C GLU A 193 14.78 7.69 4.59
N ALA A 194 14.02 8.51 3.87
CA ALA A 194 12.65 8.21 3.49
C ALA A 194 12.56 7.02 2.53
N TYR A 195 13.44 6.97 1.54
CA TYR A 195 13.54 5.86 0.58
C TYR A 195 13.94 4.57 1.30
N ALA A 196 14.93 4.61 2.20
CA ALA A 196 15.34 3.48 3.01
C ALA A 196 14.18 2.91 3.84
N ALA A 197 13.37 3.78 4.45
CA ALA A 197 12.25 3.38 5.28
C ALA A 197 11.18 2.63 4.47
N ILE A 198 10.78 3.16 3.31
CA ILE A 198 9.82 2.51 2.42
C ILE A 198 10.39 1.22 1.82
N ALA A 199 11.66 1.25 1.39
CA ALA A 199 12.34 0.09 0.82
C ALA A 199 12.42 -1.07 1.82
N ALA A 200 12.75 -0.77 3.08
CA ALA A 200 12.76 -1.76 4.15
C ALA A 200 11.39 -2.41 4.31
N VAL A 201 10.32 -1.62 4.39
CA VAL A 201 8.95 -2.17 4.58
C VAL A 201 8.48 -2.96 3.37
N ALA A 202 8.78 -2.51 2.15
CA ALA A 202 8.50 -3.25 0.91
C ALA A 202 9.39 -4.47 0.69
N GLY A 203 10.55 -4.56 1.35
CA GLY A 203 11.54 -5.60 1.07
C GLY A 203 12.19 -5.46 -0.31
N VAL A 204 12.40 -4.23 -0.78
CA VAL A 204 12.98 -3.90 -2.10
C VAL A 204 14.28 -3.12 -1.95
N ASN A 205 14.98 -2.87 -3.06
CA ASN A 205 16.17 -2.04 -3.08
C ASN A 205 15.80 -0.55 -2.92
N GLU A 206 16.50 0.15 -2.03
CA GLU A 206 16.36 1.57 -1.80
C GLU A 206 16.66 2.42 -3.04
N GLN A 207 17.61 1.97 -3.88
CA GLN A 207 17.94 2.67 -5.13
C GLN A 207 16.78 2.65 -6.12
N ASP A 208 16.03 1.54 -6.19
CA ASP A 208 14.88 1.41 -7.07
C ASP A 208 13.73 2.33 -6.61
N VAL A 209 13.57 2.51 -5.28
CA VAL A 209 12.60 3.45 -4.70
C VAL A 209 12.99 4.90 -5.03
N ALA A 210 14.27 5.24 -4.89
CA ALA A 210 14.78 6.57 -5.24
C ALA A 210 14.57 6.87 -6.73
N GLU A 211 14.87 5.91 -7.62
CA GLU A 211 14.66 6.07 -9.07
C GLU A 211 13.18 6.23 -9.42
N ALA A 212 12.30 5.45 -8.79
CA ALA A 212 10.86 5.52 -9.00
C ALA A 212 10.22 6.85 -8.54
N LEU A 213 10.85 7.53 -7.56
CA LEU A 213 10.39 8.81 -7.01
C LEU A 213 11.19 10.03 -7.52
N ARG A 214 12.11 9.83 -8.45
CA ARG A 214 12.87 10.91 -9.07
C ARG A 214 11.99 11.73 -10.01
N ALA A 215 12.23 13.04 -10.10
CA ALA A 215 11.64 13.88 -11.13
C ALA A 215 11.99 13.36 -12.54
N GLY A 216 10.98 13.22 -13.40
CA GLY A 216 11.06 12.61 -14.73
C GLY A 216 11.04 11.08 -14.72
N SER A 217 10.81 10.44 -13.56
CA SER A 217 10.64 8.99 -13.46
C SER A 217 9.47 8.50 -14.30
N ARG A 218 9.44 7.19 -14.53
CA ARG A 218 8.35 6.54 -15.29
C ARG A 218 7.00 6.76 -14.63
N LEU A 219 6.92 6.69 -13.30
CA LEU A 219 5.67 6.91 -12.57
C LEU A 219 5.16 8.33 -12.74
N GLU A 220 6.03 9.34 -12.77
CA GLU A 220 5.63 10.73 -13.04
C GLU A 220 5.23 10.92 -14.51
N ARG A 221 6.03 10.41 -15.46
CA ARG A 221 5.76 10.53 -16.90
C ARG A 221 4.47 9.84 -17.34
N THR A 222 4.07 8.80 -16.62
CA THR A 222 2.81 8.07 -16.85
C THR A 222 1.64 8.65 -16.06
N GLY A 223 1.86 9.69 -15.25
CA GLY A 223 0.83 10.34 -14.42
C GLY A 223 0.36 9.50 -13.24
N MET A 224 1.10 8.45 -12.87
CA MET A 224 0.75 7.57 -11.75
C MET A 224 1.13 8.20 -10.41
N VAL A 225 2.17 9.03 -10.42
CA VAL A 225 2.59 9.86 -9.28
C VAL A 225 2.66 11.30 -9.79
N GLU A 226 2.19 12.24 -8.98
CA GLU A 226 2.10 13.66 -9.39
C GLU A 226 2.79 14.54 -8.36
N ASN A 227 3.31 15.69 -8.79
CA ASN A 227 3.88 16.70 -7.89
C ASN A 227 5.00 16.13 -6.98
N LEU A 228 5.93 15.37 -7.57
CA LEU A 228 7.09 14.85 -6.84
C LEU A 228 7.85 16.01 -6.22
N ILE A 229 8.03 15.95 -4.90
CA ILE A 229 8.72 16.97 -4.13
C ILE A 229 10.23 16.77 -4.38
N SER A 230 10.95 17.88 -4.59
CA SER A 230 12.42 17.84 -4.66
C SER A 230 13.00 17.16 -3.43
N GLU A 231 14.05 16.36 -3.59
CA GLU A 231 14.69 15.59 -2.50
C GLU A 231 15.01 16.46 -1.27
N HIS A 232 15.36 17.73 -1.47
CA HIS A 232 15.69 18.67 -0.41
C HIS A 232 14.49 19.17 0.42
N ASN A 233 13.27 18.97 -0.06
CA ASN A 233 12.03 19.43 0.57
C ASN A 233 11.23 18.30 1.24
N ILE A 234 11.74 17.06 1.21
CA ILE A 234 11.10 15.91 1.86
C ILE A 234 11.35 15.98 3.37
N THR A 235 10.27 16.02 4.15
CA THR A 235 10.35 16.15 5.62
C THR A 235 9.70 15.00 6.38
N ASP A 236 8.83 14.24 5.72
CA ASP A 236 8.18 13.05 6.28
C ASP A 236 7.82 12.02 5.22
N LEU A 237 7.31 10.85 5.64
CA LEU A 237 6.94 9.78 4.71
C LEU A 237 5.65 10.08 3.93
N ALA A 238 4.79 10.99 4.39
CA ALA A 238 3.59 11.36 3.65
C ALA A 238 3.92 12.15 2.38
N ASP A 239 5.07 12.84 2.36
CA ASP A 239 5.60 13.53 1.18
C ASP A 239 5.89 12.57 0.01
N LEU A 240 6.16 11.29 0.29
CA LEU A 240 6.39 10.27 -0.74
C LEU A 240 5.07 9.71 -1.32
N MET A 241 3.96 9.83 -0.59
CA MET A 241 2.67 9.23 -0.96
C MET A 241 1.87 10.13 -1.92
N LYS A 242 2.47 10.44 -3.07
CA LYS A 242 1.89 11.34 -4.09
C LYS A 242 1.31 10.61 -5.30
N VAL A 243 0.81 9.38 -5.09
CA VAL A 243 0.02 8.64 -6.09
C VAL A 243 -1.11 9.52 -6.62
N SER A 244 -1.46 9.44 -7.91
CA SER A 244 -2.53 10.28 -8.49
C SER A 244 -3.88 10.04 -7.81
N GLU A 245 -4.71 11.09 -7.72
CA GLU A 245 -6.08 10.99 -7.16
C GLU A 245 -7.01 10.14 -8.01
N GLN A 246 -6.67 9.93 -9.27
CA GLN A 246 -7.45 9.14 -10.19
C GLN A 246 -7.18 7.64 -10.01
N LEU A 247 -6.09 7.25 -9.34
CA LEU A 247 -5.69 5.84 -9.24
C LEU A 247 -6.51 4.98 -8.28
N PRO A 248 -6.86 5.42 -7.05
CA PRO A 248 -7.59 4.54 -6.14
C PRO A 248 -8.92 4.00 -6.72
N PRO A 249 -9.78 4.82 -7.37
CA PRO A 249 -11.01 4.30 -7.99
C PRO A 249 -10.74 3.28 -9.10
N VAL A 250 -9.65 3.46 -9.86
CA VAL A 250 -9.24 2.56 -10.93
C VAL A 250 -8.75 1.25 -10.36
N LEU A 251 -7.83 1.29 -9.39
CA LEU A 251 -7.26 0.08 -8.77
C LEU A 251 -8.27 -0.71 -7.94
N MET A 252 -9.35 -0.10 -7.48
CA MET A 252 -10.40 -0.78 -6.71
C MET A 252 -11.53 -1.35 -7.57
N ARG A 253 -11.53 -1.07 -8.89
CA ARG A 253 -12.55 -1.56 -9.82
C ARG A 253 -12.22 -2.97 -10.31
N HIS A 254 -13.25 -3.75 -10.60
CA HIS A 254 -13.10 -5.05 -11.26
C HIS A 254 -12.93 -4.89 -12.79
N TYR A 255 -12.02 -5.67 -13.36
CA TYR A 255 -11.74 -5.77 -14.80
C TYR A 255 -11.72 -7.24 -15.21
N GLU A 256 -12.25 -7.54 -16.40
CA GLU A 256 -12.21 -8.88 -16.97
C GLU A 256 -10.79 -9.24 -17.43
N GLY A 257 -10.02 -8.26 -17.91
CA GLY A 257 -8.62 -8.46 -18.26
C GLY A 257 -7.74 -7.21 -18.28
N PRO A 258 -6.41 -7.38 -18.48
CA PRO A 258 -5.45 -6.28 -18.46
C PRO A 258 -5.73 -5.19 -19.50
N SER A 259 -6.31 -5.56 -20.66
CA SER A 259 -6.66 -4.60 -21.72
C SER A 259 -7.74 -3.61 -21.28
N ASP A 260 -8.72 -4.03 -20.48
CA ASP A 260 -9.78 -3.15 -19.98
C ASP A 260 -9.24 -2.16 -18.96
N LEU A 261 -8.27 -2.59 -18.14
CA LEU A 261 -7.55 -1.73 -17.22
C LEU A 261 -6.73 -0.68 -17.97
N MET A 262 -6.03 -1.08 -19.04
CA MET A 262 -5.29 -0.12 -19.90
C MET A 262 -6.20 0.85 -20.64
N ALA A 263 -7.42 0.46 -21.00
CA ALA A 263 -8.40 1.34 -21.63
C ALA A 263 -8.88 2.48 -20.73
N VAL A 264 -8.54 2.46 -19.43
CA VAL A 264 -8.76 3.61 -18.54
C VAL A 264 -7.69 4.69 -18.74
N PHE A 265 -6.44 4.26 -18.96
CA PHE A 265 -5.29 5.16 -19.15
C PHE A 265 -5.09 5.55 -20.62
N THR A 266 -5.68 4.79 -21.54
CA THR A 266 -5.56 4.99 -22.98
C THR A 266 -6.94 5.17 -23.61
N ARG A 267 -7.02 5.87 -24.73
CA ARG A 267 -8.23 5.88 -25.55
C ARG A 267 -8.05 4.86 -26.67
N PRO A 268 -8.92 3.84 -26.80
CA PRO A 268 -8.93 2.97 -27.98
C PRO A 268 -8.92 3.82 -29.24
N ALA A 269 -8.00 3.51 -30.16
CA ALA A 269 -7.93 4.24 -31.42
C ALA A 269 -9.22 4.00 -32.20
N THR A 270 -9.84 5.07 -32.70
CA THR A 270 -10.95 4.94 -33.65
C THR A 270 -10.45 4.31 -34.94
N ARG A 271 -11.30 3.49 -35.55
CA ARG A 271 -11.02 2.94 -36.88
C ARG A 271 -10.84 4.11 -37.85
N SER A 272 -9.74 4.09 -38.60
CA SER A 272 -9.52 5.02 -39.70
C SER A 272 -10.41 4.65 -40.88
N GLU A 273 -10.96 5.64 -41.55
CA GLU A 273 -11.66 5.50 -42.84
C GLU A 273 -10.68 5.43 -44.02
N LEU A 274 -9.39 5.73 -43.78
CA LEU A 274 -8.35 5.70 -44.79
C LEU A 274 -7.84 4.28 -45.01
N THR A 275 -7.34 4.04 -46.21
CA THR A 275 -6.79 2.79 -46.69
C THR A 275 -5.27 2.89 -46.87
N PRO A 276 -4.55 1.76 -46.99
CA PRO A 276 -3.12 1.78 -47.33
C PRO A 276 -2.79 2.59 -48.59
N GLY A 277 -3.70 2.64 -49.57
CA GLY A 277 -3.50 3.39 -50.82
C GLY A 277 -3.47 4.91 -50.63
N ASP A 278 -4.11 5.43 -49.59
CA ASP A 278 -4.14 6.87 -49.29
C ASP A 278 -2.77 7.40 -48.81
N PHE A 279 -1.84 6.49 -48.49
CA PHE A 279 -0.48 6.79 -48.03
C PHE A 279 0.59 6.53 -49.09
N HIS A 280 0.25 6.60 -50.38
CA HIS A 280 1.18 6.35 -51.50
C HIS A 280 2.51 7.13 -51.42
N PHE A 281 2.50 8.35 -50.86
CA PHE A 281 3.68 9.19 -50.68
C PHE A 281 4.73 8.61 -49.70
N VAL A 282 4.33 7.63 -48.88
CA VAL A 282 5.17 6.85 -47.95
C VAL A 282 4.94 5.34 -48.14
N GLY A 283 4.62 4.91 -49.36
CA GLY A 283 4.18 3.53 -49.63
C GLY A 283 5.15 2.45 -49.16
N ASP A 284 6.45 2.64 -49.39
CA ASP A 284 7.48 1.67 -48.97
C ASP A 284 7.55 1.56 -47.44
N ASP A 285 7.54 2.69 -46.73
CA ASP A 285 7.55 2.74 -45.27
C ASP A 285 6.25 2.14 -44.69
N GLN A 286 5.11 2.42 -45.30
CA GLN A 286 3.80 1.88 -44.89
C GLN A 286 3.76 0.36 -45.03
N GLN A 287 4.27 -0.20 -46.13
CA GLN A 287 4.34 -1.64 -46.35
C GLN A 287 5.32 -2.31 -45.37
N MET A 288 6.48 -1.69 -45.15
CA MET A 288 7.47 -2.18 -44.19
C MET A 288 6.90 -2.19 -42.78
N LEU A 289 6.28 -1.09 -42.34
CA LEU A 289 5.64 -0.96 -41.04
C LEU A 289 4.54 -2.03 -40.84
N THR A 290 3.65 -2.19 -41.81
CA THR A 290 2.57 -3.18 -41.74
C THR A 290 3.11 -4.60 -41.67
N SER A 291 4.15 -4.91 -42.44
CA SER A 291 4.78 -6.24 -42.44
C SER A 291 5.51 -6.51 -41.13
N LEU A 292 6.21 -5.52 -40.58
CA LEU A 292 6.87 -5.58 -39.28
C LEU A 292 5.84 -5.89 -38.18
N LEU A 293 4.75 -5.10 -38.12
CA LEU A 293 3.71 -5.27 -37.11
C LEU A 293 3.00 -6.63 -37.25
N ARG A 294 2.65 -7.04 -38.47
CA ARG A 294 2.01 -8.34 -38.72
C ARG A 294 2.89 -9.51 -38.26
N ASN A 295 4.19 -9.46 -38.58
CA ASN A 295 5.14 -10.47 -38.13
C ASN A 295 5.33 -10.46 -36.61
N ALA A 296 5.40 -9.28 -36.01
CA ALA A 296 5.52 -9.13 -34.56
C ALA A 296 4.31 -9.71 -33.83
N VAL A 297 3.09 -9.42 -34.30
CA VAL A 297 1.84 -9.97 -33.74
C VAL A 297 1.79 -11.49 -33.91
N SER A 298 2.07 -11.99 -35.12
CA SER A 298 2.09 -13.43 -35.43
C SER A 298 3.07 -14.20 -34.54
N ARG A 299 4.26 -13.65 -34.32
CA ARG A 299 5.33 -14.27 -33.50
C ARG A 299 5.23 -13.94 -32.02
N LYS A 300 4.32 -13.05 -31.62
CA LYS A 300 4.26 -12.45 -30.27
C LYS A 300 5.62 -11.89 -29.84
N GLU A 301 6.31 -11.21 -30.76
CA GLU A 301 7.62 -10.62 -30.47
C GLU A 301 7.49 -9.49 -29.44
N PRO A 302 8.23 -9.53 -28.32
CA PRO A 302 8.28 -8.44 -27.37
C PRO A 302 9.20 -7.30 -27.85
N GLY A 303 8.90 -6.06 -27.45
CA GLY A 303 9.83 -4.94 -27.61
C GLY A 303 9.86 -4.26 -28.99
N VAL A 304 8.88 -4.51 -29.86
CA VAL A 304 8.76 -3.81 -31.15
C VAL A 304 8.20 -2.40 -30.92
N ASN A 305 9.07 -1.39 -31.05
CA ASN A 305 8.73 0.02 -30.86
C ASN A 305 8.92 0.79 -32.17
N VAL A 306 7.91 1.53 -32.61
CA VAL A 306 7.95 2.33 -33.83
C VAL A 306 7.80 3.80 -33.48
N LEU A 307 8.74 4.62 -33.94
CA LEU A 307 8.67 6.08 -33.82
C LEU A 307 8.33 6.69 -35.18
N LEU A 308 7.14 7.26 -35.29
CA LEU A 308 6.74 8.06 -36.45
C LEU A 308 7.03 9.54 -36.17
N TYR A 309 7.92 10.15 -36.95
CA TYR A 309 8.28 11.57 -36.82
C TYR A 309 8.12 12.32 -38.16
N GLY A 310 7.92 13.63 -38.08
CA GLY A 310 7.73 14.49 -39.25
C GLY A 310 6.90 15.73 -38.95
N PRO A 311 6.79 16.69 -39.88
CA PRO A 311 6.06 17.95 -39.70
C PRO A 311 4.61 17.74 -39.20
N PRO A 312 4.03 18.68 -38.43
CA PRO A 312 2.63 18.59 -38.02
C PRO A 312 1.71 18.55 -39.25
N GLY A 313 0.58 17.82 -39.15
CA GLY A 313 -0.39 17.71 -40.25
C GLY A 313 -0.07 16.66 -41.34
N THR A 314 1.03 15.92 -41.25
CA THR A 314 1.45 14.90 -42.24
C THR A 314 0.75 13.54 -42.13
N GLY A 315 -0.35 13.44 -41.37
CA GLY A 315 -1.13 12.19 -41.28
C GLY A 315 -0.51 11.05 -40.46
N LYS A 316 0.56 11.29 -39.69
CA LYS A 316 1.24 10.26 -38.85
C LYS A 316 0.28 9.43 -37.98
N THR A 317 -0.68 10.09 -37.33
CA THR A 317 -1.68 9.42 -36.48
C THR A 317 -2.58 8.49 -37.30
N GLU A 318 -2.99 8.90 -38.49
CA GLU A 318 -3.81 8.08 -39.38
C GLU A 318 -3.01 6.94 -40.01
N LEU A 319 -1.75 7.18 -40.39
CA LEU A 319 -0.84 6.13 -40.86
C LEU A 319 -0.68 5.02 -39.81
N ALA A 320 -0.51 5.40 -38.54
CA ALA A 320 -0.43 4.43 -37.43
C ALA A 320 -1.72 3.60 -37.31
N LYS A 321 -2.89 4.22 -37.44
CA LYS A 321 -4.19 3.51 -37.42
C LYS A 321 -4.35 2.56 -38.60
N VAL A 322 -3.94 2.97 -39.80
CA VAL A 322 -4.04 2.14 -41.02
C VAL A 322 -3.07 0.96 -40.95
N ALA A 323 -1.83 1.18 -40.50
CA ALA A 323 -0.86 0.12 -40.28
C ALA A 323 -1.34 -0.87 -39.22
N ALA A 324 -1.87 -0.39 -38.09
CA ALA A 324 -2.43 -1.24 -37.04
C ALA A 324 -3.66 -2.04 -37.48
N GLN A 325 -4.53 -1.48 -38.34
CA GLN A 325 -5.67 -2.22 -38.92
C GLN A 325 -5.26 -3.28 -39.94
N SER A 326 -4.08 -3.12 -40.54
CA SER A 326 -3.57 -4.01 -41.59
C SER A 326 -2.60 -5.08 -41.05
N ALA A 327 -2.21 -4.98 -39.77
CA ALA A 327 -1.30 -5.88 -39.07
C ALA A 327 -2.04 -7.08 -38.51
#